data_AF-A0A382T9I3-F1
#
_entry.id   AF-A0A382T9I3-F1
#
_cell.length_a   1.000
_cell.length_b   1.000
_cell.length_c   1.000
_cell.angle_alpha   90.00
_cell.angle_beta   90.00
_cell.angle_gamma   90.00
#
_symmetry.space_group_name_H-M   'P 1'
#
loop_
_entity.id
_entity.type
_entity.pdbx_description
1 polymer ?
#
loop_
_entity_poly.entity_id
_entity_poly.type
_entity_poly.pdbx_seq_one_letter_code
_entity_poly.pdbx_strand_id
1 'polypeptide(L)'
;GMFLFITGCALIGMTIAQNQFATPTILDVSERHQQLVDTGFYAWIRHPMYTGIMIWMVGTGLWLESYAAALSTAFLCPLFVFRIRTEENILNEKLPGYEKYILKVKYRLFPYIW
;
A
#
# COMPACT_ATOMS: atom_id res chain seq x y z
N GLY A 1 2.91 20.25 6.44
CA GLY A 1 3.05 18.88 7.00
C GLY A 1 1.76 18.29 7.53
N MET A 2 1.13 18.93 8.53
CA MET A 2 0.01 18.36 9.29
C MET A 2 -1.16 17.83 8.43
N PHE A 3 -1.59 18.54 7.39
CA PHE A 3 -2.66 18.05 6.50
C PHE A 3 -2.31 16.73 5.80
N LEU A 4 -1.07 16.60 5.30
CA LEU A 4 -0.58 15.38 4.67
C LEU A 4 -0.45 14.25 5.69
N PHE A 5 0.02 14.57 6.91
CA PHE A 5 0.09 13.61 8.01
C PHE A 5 -1.28 13.00 8.32
N ILE A 6 -2.29 13.85 8.53
CA ILE A 6 -3.67 13.41 8.84
C ILE A 6 -4.25 12.60 7.68
N THR A 7 -4.07 13.07 6.45
CA THR A 7 -4.53 12.35 5.25
C THR A 7 -3.89 10.97 5.14
N GLY A 8 -2.58 10.86 5.37
CA GLY A 8 -1.85 9.59 5.37
C GLY A 8 -2.36 8.64 6.45
N CYS A 9 -2.55 9.13 7.69
CA CYS A 9 -3.12 8.35 8.78
C CYS A 9 -4.54 7.86 8.46
N ALA A 10 -5.39 8.72 7.90
CA ALA A 10 -6.75 8.38 7.53
C ALA A 10 -6.79 7.31 6.44
N LEU A 11 -5.94 7.43 5.41
CA LEU A 11 -5.81 6.41 4.36
C LEU A 11 -5.37 5.07 4.93
N ILE A 12 -4.34 5.05 5.77
CA ILE A 12 -3.87 3.81 6.42
C ILE A 12 -5.02 3.19 7.23
N GLY A 13 -5.70 3.97 8.06
CA GLY A 13 -6.84 3.50 8.86
C GLY A 13 -7.97 2.94 8.00
N MET A 14 -8.33 3.61 6.90
CA MET A 14 -9.36 3.12 5.98
C MET A 14 -8.94 1.83 5.26
N THR A 15 -7.67 1.70 4.88
CA THR A 15 -7.18 0.47 4.23
C THR A 15 -7.18 -0.72 5.18
N ILE A 16 -6.83 -0.52 6.46
CA ILE A 16 -6.93 -1.55 7.49
C ILE A 16 -8.39 -1.90 7.75
N ALA A 17 -9.29 -0.90 7.80
CA ALA A 17 -10.72 -1.14 7.99
C ALA A 17 -11.35 -1.92 6.82
N GLN A 18 -10.91 -1.66 5.58
CA GLN A 18 -11.39 -2.34 4.38
C GLN A 18 -10.77 -3.73 4.20
N ASN A 19 -9.54 -3.93 4.66
CA ASN A 19 -8.82 -5.19 4.56
C ASN A 19 -8.45 -5.71 5.95
N GLN A 20 -9.35 -6.49 6.55
CA GLN A 20 -9.12 -7.16 7.84
C GLN A 20 -7.96 -8.16 7.81
N PHE A 21 -7.44 -8.50 6.62
CA PHE A 21 -6.27 -9.36 6.41
C PHE A 21 -5.00 -8.55 6.07
N ALA A 22 -5.00 -7.24 6.26
CA ALA A 22 -3.81 -6.40 6.08
C ALA A 22 -2.79 -6.62 7.21
N THR A 23 -2.28 -7.85 7.30
CA THR A 23 -1.13 -8.19 8.13
C THR A 23 0.15 -7.81 7.40
N PRO A 24 1.13 -7.18 8.07
CA PRO A 24 2.43 -6.81 7.48
C PRO A 24 3.32 -8.02 7.11
N THR A 25 2.83 -9.24 7.31
CA THR A 25 3.57 -10.50 7.16
C THR A 25 3.12 -11.23 5.90
N ILE A 26 4.01 -11.29 4.91
CA ILE A 26 3.80 -11.84 3.56
C ILE A 26 3.64 -13.39 3.56
N LEU A 27 3.88 -14.05 4.69
CA LEU A 27 4.00 -15.52 4.76
C LEU A 27 2.66 -16.26 4.92
N ASP A 28 1.60 -15.59 5.38
CA ASP A 28 0.44 -16.26 6.00
C ASP A 28 -0.78 -16.48 5.07
N VAL A 29 -0.58 -16.33 3.75
CA VAL A 29 -1.66 -16.47 2.75
C VAL A 29 -2.21 -17.89 2.70
N SER A 30 -1.40 -18.91 3.01
CA SER A 30 -1.80 -20.32 2.95
C SER A 30 -2.58 -20.80 4.18
N GLU A 31 -2.43 -20.17 5.34
CA GLU A 31 -3.06 -20.68 6.58
C GLU A 31 -4.43 -20.03 6.86
N ARG A 32 -4.70 -18.82 6.34
CA ARG A 32 -5.89 -18.04 6.73
C ARG A 32 -7.10 -18.08 5.80
N HIS A 33 -7.14 -18.90 4.75
CA HIS A 33 -8.19 -18.80 3.72
C HIS A 33 -8.43 -17.34 3.30
N GLN A 34 -7.33 -16.60 3.09
CA GLN A 34 -7.38 -15.17 2.82
C GLN A 34 -8.26 -14.93 1.58
N GLN A 35 -9.32 -14.13 1.74
CA GLN A 35 -10.20 -13.78 0.62
C GLN A 35 -9.68 -12.51 -0.06
N LEU A 36 -9.72 -12.51 -1.39
CA LEU A 36 -9.37 -11.34 -2.19
C LEU A 36 -10.38 -10.22 -1.92
N VAL A 37 -9.91 -9.11 -1.37
CA VAL A 37 -10.70 -7.87 -1.21
C VAL A 37 -10.48 -7.00 -2.43
N ASP A 38 -11.49 -6.84 -3.27
CA ASP A 38 -11.45 -5.98 -4.47
C ASP A 38 -12.42 -4.79 -4.37
N THR A 39 -12.85 -4.44 -3.16
CA THR A 39 -13.83 -3.36 -2.89
C THR A 39 -13.15 -2.11 -2.31
N GLY A 40 -13.76 -0.94 -2.51
CA GLY A 40 -13.26 0.32 -1.96
C GLY A 40 -11.98 0.81 -2.66
N PHE A 41 -10.96 1.18 -1.87
CA PHE A 41 -9.68 1.69 -2.41
C PHE A 41 -8.90 0.61 -3.16
N TYR A 42 -9.08 -0.66 -2.79
CA TYR A 42 -8.49 -1.80 -3.47
C TYR A 42 -9.05 -1.99 -4.90
N ALA A 43 -10.23 -1.44 -5.22
CA ALA A 43 -10.73 -1.44 -6.60
C ALA A 43 -9.97 -0.48 -7.53
N TRP A 44 -9.23 0.48 -6.96
CA TRP A 44 -8.57 1.56 -7.69
C TRP A 44 -7.05 1.39 -7.70
N ILE A 45 -6.48 0.96 -6.58
CA ILE A 45 -5.04 0.81 -6.37
C ILE A 45 -4.81 -0.52 -5.65
N ARG A 46 -3.84 -1.32 -6.10
CA ARG A 46 -3.56 -2.64 -5.50
C ARG A 46 -3.00 -2.55 -4.09
N HIS A 47 -2.19 -1.55 -3.79
CA HIS A 47 -1.61 -1.35 -2.46
C HIS A 47 -1.83 0.07 -1.89
N PRO A 48 -3.09 0.42 -1.55
CA PRO A 48 -3.43 1.76 -1.06
C PRO A 48 -2.77 2.08 0.28
N MET A 49 -2.42 1.06 1.08
CA MET A 49 -1.71 1.24 2.35
C MET A 49 -0.31 1.84 2.14
N TYR A 50 0.45 1.37 1.15
CA TYR A 50 1.79 1.91 0.88
C TYR A 50 1.71 3.36 0.39
N THR A 51 0.68 3.71 -0.39
CA THR A 51 0.40 5.10 -0.77
C THR A 51 0.13 5.96 0.47
N GLY A 52 -0.68 5.48 1.41
CA GLY A 52 -0.94 6.15 2.68
C GLY A 52 0.33 6.33 3.53
N ILE A 53 1.19 5.31 3.60
CA ILE A 53 2.49 5.36 4.30
C ILE A 53 3.41 6.41 3.67
N MET A 54 3.53 6.48 2.35
CA MET A 54 4.35 7.49 1.68
C MET A 54 3.87 8.91 1.99
N ILE A 55 2.56 9.14 1.91
CA ILE A 55 1.94 10.44 2.24
C ILE A 55 2.17 10.79 3.71
N TRP A 56 2.03 9.80 4.60
CA TRP A 56 2.28 9.97 6.04
C TRP A 56 3.74 10.31 6.34
N MET A 57 4.71 9.64 5.72
CA MET A 57 6.14 9.92 5.92
C MET A 57 6.53 11.32 5.43
N VAL A 58 6.10 11.71 4.22
CA VAL A 58 6.31 13.07 3.70
C VAL A 58 5.61 14.10 4.60
N GLY A 59 4.38 13.82 5.01
CA GLY A 59 3.60 14.67 5.91
C GLY A 59 4.27 14.88 7.26
N THR A 60 4.86 13.82 7.82
CA THR A 60 5.62 13.85 9.08
C THR A 60 6.87 14.72 8.96
N GLY A 61 7.68 14.50 7.92
CA GLY A 61 8.89 15.31 7.67
C GLY A 61 8.56 16.80 7.50
N LEU A 62 7.53 17.12 6.72
CA LEU A 62 7.05 18.50 6.53
C LEU A 62 6.30 19.07 7.75
N TRP A 63 5.89 18.26 8.71
CA TRP A 63 5.24 18.75 9.94
C TRP A 63 6.27 19.09 11.00
N LEU A 64 7.35 18.32 11.06
CA LEU A 64 8.51 18.57 11.91
C LEU A 64 9.51 19.57 11.28
N GLU A 65 9.12 20.26 10.21
CA GLU A 65 9.97 21.19 9.43
C GLU A 65 11.31 20.59 8.96
N SER A 66 11.38 19.27 8.89
CA SER A 66 12.56 18.52 8.45
C SER A 66 12.43 18.15 6.97
N TYR A 67 12.87 19.07 6.11
CA TYR A 67 12.93 18.84 4.67
C TYR A 67 13.83 17.67 4.29
N ALA A 68 14.89 17.41 5.08
CA ALA A 68 15.76 16.25 4.91
C ALA A 68 15.00 14.93 5.15
N ALA A 69 14.13 14.87 6.17
CA ALA A 69 13.27 13.70 6.40
C ALA A 69 12.17 13.55 5.33
N ALA A 70 11.64 14.66 4.82
CA ALA A 70 10.71 14.60 3.69
C ALA A 70 11.39 14.04 2.44
N LEU A 71 12.62 14.49 2.14
CA LEU A 71 13.39 14.02 0.99
C LEU A 71 13.86 12.57 1.15
N SER A 72 14.21 12.13 2.37
CA SER A 72 14.60 10.74 2.62
C SER A 72 13.50 9.73 2.27
N THR A 73 12.23 10.16 2.29
CA THR A 73 11.09 9.33 1.86
C THR A 73 11.21 8.91 0.39
N ALA A 74 11.78 9.76 -0.48
CA ALA A 74 12.01 9.40 -1.89
C ALA A 74 13.00 8.25 -2.04
N PHE A 75 13.98 8.12 -1.13
CA PHE A 75 14.94 7.00 -1.12
C PHE A 75 14.30 5.68 -0.69
N LEU A 76 13.13 5.72 -0.03
CA LEU A 76 12.38 4.51 0.33
C LEU A 76 11.49 4.01 -0.80
N CYS A 77 11.20 4.83 -1.81
CA CYS A 77 10.38 4.43 -2.96
C CYS A 77 10.87 3.14 -3.65
N PRO A 78 12.18 2.95 -3.94
CA PRO A 78 12.68 1.71 -4.54
C PRO A 78 12.46 0.48 -3.63
N LEU A 79 12.58 0.64 -2.31
CA LEU A 79 12.33 -0.44 -1.35
C LEU A 79 10.86 -0.85 -1.35
N PHE A 80 9.93 0.11 -1.39
CA PHE A 80 8.51 -0.19 -1.52
C PHE A 80 8.19 -0.87 -2.85
N VAL A 81 8.79 -0.42 -3.96
CA VAL A 81 8.65 -1.06 -5.29
C VAL A 81 9.11 -2.51 -5.26
N PHE A 82 10.27 -2.78 -4.66
CA PHE A 82 10.78 -4.15 -4.50
C PHE A 82 9.86 -5.00 -3.63
N ARG A 83 9.43 -4.46 -2.49
CA ARG A 83 8.52 -5.14 -1.55
C ARG A 83 7.19 -5.51 -2.19
N ILE A 84 6.58 -4.57 -2.93
CA ILE A 84 5.33 -4.80 -3.67
C ILE A 84 5.49 -5.91 -4.70
N ARG A 85 6.59 -5.92 -5.48
CA ARG A 85 6.82 -6.98 -6.47
C ARG A 85 6.94 -8.36 -5.81
N THR A 86 7.67 -8.46 -4.71
CA THR A 86 7.80 -9.71 -3.97
C THR A 86 6.46 -10.16 -3.40
N GLU A 87 5.67 -9.23 -2.86
CA GLU A 87 4.34 -9.50 -2.34
C GLU A 87 3.37 -9.94 -3.44
N GLU A 88 3.35 -9.25 -4.59
CA GLU A 88 2.53 -9.63 -5.75
C GLU A 88 2.89 -11.00 -6.30
N ASN A 89 4.18 -11.35 -6.35
CA ASN A 89 4.60 -12.69 -6.80
C ASN A 89 4.05 -13.77 -5.86
N ILE A 90 4.14 -13.56 -4.54
CA ILE A 90 3.64 -14.51 -3.55
C ILE A 90 2.11 -14.59 -3.58
N LEU A 91 1.43 -13.46 -3.76
CA LEU A 91 -0.03 -13.41 -3.93
C LEU A 91 -0.46 -14.11 -5.22
N ASN A 92 0.30 -13.98 -6.30
CA ASN A 92 -0.01 -14.67 -7.56
C ASN A 92 0.11 -16.19 -7.43
N GLU A 93 1.10 -16.67 -6.68
CA GLU A 93 1.31 -18.10 -6.45
C GLU A 93 0.33 -18.69 -5.42
N LYS A 94 0.00 -17.95 -4.36
CA LYS A 94 -0.77 -18.48 -3.21
C LYS A 94 -2.25 -18.10 -3.20
N LEU A 95 -2.66 -17.04 -3.88
CA LEU A 95 -4.03 -16.53 -3.83
C LEU A 95 -4.78 -16.82 -5.15
N PRO A 96 -5.66 -17.83 -5.18
CA PRO A 96 -6.43 -18.15 -6.37
C PRO A 96 -7.36 -16.98 -6.74
N GLY A 97 -7.27 -16.50 -7.98
CA GLY A 97 -8.05 -15.37 -8.48
C GLY A 97 -7.31 -14.03 -8.48
N TYR A 98 -6.09 -13.95 -7.92
CA TYR A 98 -5.28 -12.73 -7.97
C TYR A 98 -4.93 -12.29 -9.39
N GLU A 99 -4.70 -13.24 -10.32
CA GLU A 99 -4.49 -12.93 -11.74
C GLU A 99 -5.63 -12.11 -12.35
N LYS A 100 -6.88 -12.46 -12.04
CA LYS A 100 -8.07 -11.72 -12.52
C LYS A 100 -8.14 -10.32 -11.90
N TYR A 101 -7.70 -10.19 -10.65
CA TYR A 101 -7.64 -8.91 -9.95
C TYR A 101 -6.58 -7.96 -10.53
N ILE A 102 -5.40 -8.48 -10.89
CA ILE A 102 -4.36 -7.68 -11.57
C ILE A 102 -4.88 -7.12 -12.91
N LEU A 103 -5.69 -7.89 -13.64
CA LEU A 103 -6.30 -7.43 -14.90
C LEU A 103 -7.34 -6.32 -14.67
N LYS A 104 -8.08 -6.37 -13.56
CA LYS A 104 -9.09 -5.38 -13.18
C LYS A 104 -8.46 -4.09 -12.65
N VAL A 105 -7.42 -4.20 -11.81
CA VAL A 105 -6.79 -3.08 -11.11
C VAL A 105 -5.36 -2.90 -11.60
N LYS A 106 -5.19 -2.02 -12.60
CA LYS A 106 -3.90 -1.81 -13.25
C LYS A 106 -2.89 -1.08 -12.34
N TYR A 107 -3.37 -0.18 -11.48
CA TYR A 107 -2.51 0.69 -10.67
C TYR A 107 -2.00 0.01 -9.40
N ARG A 108 -0.71 0.13 -9.11
CA ARG A 108 -0.05 -0.44 -7.92
C ARG A 108 -0.03 0.51 -6.73
N LEU A 109 0.34 1.77 -6.99
CA LEU A 109 0.67 2.77 -5.95
C LEU A 109 0.06 4.13 -6.22
N PHE A 110 0.16 4.62 -7.46
CA PHE A 110 -0.37 5.93 -7.85
C PHE A 110 -1.21 5.81 -9.11
N PRO A 111 -2.48 6.25 -9.07
CA PRO A 111 -3.29 6.27 -10.27
C PRO A 111 -2.58 7.11 -11.34
N TYR A 112 -2.53 6.59 -12.57
CA TYR A 112 -1.91 7.19 -13.76
C TYR A 112 -0.37 7.18 -13.86
N ILE A 113 0.36 6.80 -12.82
CA ILE A 113 1.83 6.67 -12.90
C ILE A 113 2.23 5.20 -12.84
N TRP A 114 1.65 4.45 -11.90
CA TRP A 114 2.00 3.05 -11.68
C TRP A 114 0.96 2.28 -10.86
#